data_AF-A0A932WWE5-F1
#
_entry.id   AF-A0A932WWE5-F1
#
_cell.length_a   1.000
_cell.length_b   1.000
_cell.length_c   1.000
_cell.angle_alpha   90.00
_cell.angle_beta   90.00
_cell.angle_gamma   90.00
#
_symmetry.space_group_name_H-M   'P 1'
#
loop_
_entity.id
_entity.type
_entity.pdbx_description
1 polymer ?
#
loop_
_entity_poly.entity_id
_entity_poly.type
_entity_poly.pdbx_seq_one_letter_code
_entity_poly.pdbx_strand_id
1 'polypeptide(L)' 'MAPSLCEYHLENIILYSDASSCYFNKNQIAKEIYIGDFRLYFDYEENIYLEKGNVDSGDKDENLLSLW' A
#
# COMPACT_ATOMS: atom_id res chain seq x y z
N MET A 1 -0.81 -17.00 9.62
CA MET A 1 -0.54 -16.45 10.97
C MET A 1 -1.60 -15.42 11.28
N ALA A 2 -1.96 -15.22 12.55
CA ALA A 2 -2.82 -14.09 12.90
C ALA A 2 -2.04 -12.79 12.64
N PRO A 3 -2.65 -11.76 12.02
CA PRO A 3 -2.00 -10.48 11.83
C PRO A 3 -1.65 -9.87 13.18
N SER A 4 -0.51 -9.20 13.26
CA SER A 4 -0.17 -8.38 14.42
C SER A 4 -1.18 -7.23 14.56
N LEU A 5 -1.30 -6.68 15.77
CA LEU A 5 -2.21 -5.55 16.01
C LEU A 5 -1.88 -4.35 15.10
N CYS A 6 -0.58 -4.10 14.85
CA CYS A 6 -0.14 -3.05 13.94
C CYS A 6 -0.58 -3.31 12.50
N GLU A 7 -0.40 -4.53 12.00
CA GLU A 7 -0.82 -4.91 10.64
C GLU A 7 -2.33 -4.78 10.47
N TYR A 8 -3.13 -5.16 11.48
CA TYR A 8 -4.59 -4.97 11.46
C TYR A 8 -4.99 -3.49 11.32
N HIS A 9 -4.32 -2.59 12.05
CA HIS A 9 -4.57 -1.15 11.92
C HIS A 9 -4.13 -0.60 10.56
N LEU A 10 -2.99 -1.04 10.02
CA LEU A 10 -2.52 -0.63 8.69
C LEU A 10 -3.48 -1.09 7.58
N GLU A 11 -4.02 -2.31 7.70
CA GLU A 11 -5.05 -2.83 6.81
C GLU A 11 -6.32 -1.99 6.81
N ASN A 12 -6.75 -1.60 8.01
CA ASN A 12 -7.92 -0.75 8.20
C ASN A 12 -7.71 0.62 7.55
N ILE A 13 -6.54 1.24 7.74
CA ILE A 13 -6.18 2.52 7.11
C ILE A 13 -6.28 2.44 5.58
N ILE A 14 -5.77 1.38 4.96
CA ILE A 14 -5.85 1.20 3.50
C ILE A 14 -7.30 1.06 3.04
N LEU A 15 -8.12 0.30 3.76
CA LEU A 15 -9.53 0.06 3.40
C LEU A 15 -10.35 1.37 3.35
N TYR A 16 -10.07 2.31 4.24
CA TYR A 16 -10.75 3.60 4.31
C TYR A 16 -10.03 4.73 3.57
N SER A 17 -8.85 4.45 3.00
CA SER A 17 -8.10 5.41 2.21
C SER A 17 -8.68 5.51 0.81
N ASP A 18 -8.89 6.73 0.34
CA ASP A 18 -9.33 6.98 -1.03
C ASP A 18 -8.13 6.85 -1.99
N ALA A 19 -7.91 5.62 -2.49
CA ALA A 19 -6.80 5.29 -3.40
C ALA A 19 -6.82 6.08 -4.72
N SER A 20 -7.93 6.74 -5.02
CA SER A 20 -8.17 7.52 -6.24
C SER A 20 -7.41 8.85 -6.29
N SER A 21 -6.92 9.33 -5.15
CA SER A 21 -6.44 10.70 -4.95
C SER A 21 -4.93 10.81 -4.68
N CYS A 22 -4.25 9.70 -4.40
CA CYS A 22 -2.84 9.72 -4.03
C CYS A 22 -1.92 9.58 -5.27
N TYR A 23 -1.38 10.69 -5.76
CA TYR A 23 -0.21 10.67 -6.64
C TYR A 23 1.03 10.30 -5.82
N PHE A 24 1.71 9.21 -6.19
CA PHE A 24 2.90 8.71 -5.50
C PHE A 24 4.12 8.80 -6.41
N ASN A 25 5.09 9.63 -6.04
CA ASN A 25 6.33 9.80 -6.77
C ASN A 25 7.51 9.16 -6.04
N LYS A 26 7.97 8.01 -6.54
CA LYS A 26 9.09 7.27 -5.92
C LYS A 26 10.42 8.03 -5.90
N ASN A 27 10.58 9.05 -6.74
CA ASN A 27 11.82 9.84 -6.79
C ASN A 27 11.93 10.88 -5.67
N GLN A 28 10.82 11.20 -4.98
CA GLN A 28 10.78 12.18 -3.88
C GLN A 28 10.81 11.51 -2.50
N ILE A 29 11.08 10.20 -2.43
CA ILE A 29 11.11 9.49 -1.14
C ILE A 29 12.42 9.79 -0.41
N ALA A 30 12.31 10.28 0.83
CA ALA A 30 13.42 10.47 1.74
C ALA A 30 13.72 9.21 2.56
N LYS A 31 12.67 8.50 2.98
CA LYS A 31 12.79 7.31 3.84
C LYS A 31 11.71 6.28 3.56
N GLU A 32 12.11 5.01 3.65
CA GLU A 32 11.23 3.86 3.58
C GLU A 32 11.30 3.04 4.88
N ILE A 33 10.15 2.53 5.32
CA ILE A 33 10.03 1.63 6.48
C ILE A 33 9.20 0.42 6.07
N TYR A 34 9.71 -0.76 6.39
CA TYR A 34 9.07 -2.04 6.10
C TYR A 34 8.47 -2.61 7.40
N ILE A 35 7.18 -2.96 7.36
CA ILE A 35 6.45 -3.58 8.48
C ILE A 35 5.70 -4.78 7.91
N GLY A 36 6.27 -5.99 8.03
CA GLY A 36 5.67 -7.20 7.47
C GLY A 36 5.42 -7.02 5.97
N ASP A 37 4.16 -7.14 5.56
CA ASP A 37 3.71 -6.95 4.18
C ASP A 37 3.44 -5.48 3.81
N PHE A 38 3.67 -4.54 4.73
CA PHE A 38 3.42 -3.11 4.52
C PHE A 38 4.71 -2.33 4.31
N ARG A 39 4.62 -1.30 3.47
CA ARG A 39 5.68 -0.34 3.19
C ARG A 39 5.17 1.06 3.44
N LEU A 40 5.87 1.78 4.30
CA LEU A 40 5.63 3.18 4.59
C LEU A 40 6.71 4.02 3.90
N TYR A 41 6.29 5.04 3.17
CA TYR A 41 7.18 5.97 2.50
C TYR A 41 6.97 7.37 3.06
N PHE A 42 8.08 8.06 3.32
CA PHE A 42 8.13 9.44 3.79
C PHE A 42 8.80 10.28 2.71
N ASP A 43 8.10 11.30 2.23
CA ASP A 43 8.61 12.27 1.27
C ASP A 43 9.42 13.38 1.98
N TYR A 44 10.23 14.12 1.22
CA TYR A 44 10.84 15.37 1.65
C TYR A 44 9.82 16.46 1.99
N GLU A 45 8.59 16.38 1.45
CA GLU A 45 7.47 17.26 1.79
C GLU A 45 6.67 16.83 3.03
N GLU A 46 7.20 15.88 3.83
CA GLU A 46 6.55 15.32 5.03
C GLU A 46 5.24 14.55 4.75
N ASN A 47 4.96 14.23 3.47
CA ASN A 47 3.86 13.35 3.09
C ASN A 47 4.17 11.88 3.46
N ILE A 48 3.14 11.16 3.90
CA ILE A 48 3.25 9.74 4.29
C ILE A 48 2.40 8.89 3.34
N TYR A 49 3.01 7.89 2.73
CA TYR A 49 2.35 6.94 1.86
C TYR A 49 2.43 5.54 2.44
N LEU A 50 1.37 4.76 2.26
CA LEU A 50 1.26 3.39 2.72
C LEU A 50 0.96 2.49 1.53
N GLU A 51 1.80 1.49 1.31
CA GLU A 51 1.62 0.44 0.30
C GLU A 51 1.54 -0.92 1.02
N LYS A 52 0.59 -1.75 0.64
CA LYS A 52 0.58 -3.17 1.02
C LYS A 52 1.16 -3.97 -0.14
N GLY A 53 2.24 -4.69 0.12
CA GLY A 53 2.78 -5.66 -0.82
C GLY A 53 1.69 -6.67 -1.16
N ASN A 54 1.43 -6.87 -2.45
CA ASN A 54 0.56 -7.95 -2.89
C ASN A 54 1.19 -9.26 -2.40
N VAL A 55 0.58 -9.86 -1.37
CA VAL A 55 0.59 -11.32 -1.28
C VAL A 55 -0.17 -11.73 -2.52
N ASP A 56 0.54 -12.31 -3.49
CA ASP A 56 -0.05 -13.01 -4.62
C ASP A 56 -1.24 -13.82 -4.07
N SER A 57 -2.44 -13.30 -4.32
CA SER A 57 -3.60 -14.16 -4.40
C SER A 57 -3.32 -15.00 -5.63
N GLY A 58 -2.62 -16.12 -5.43
CA GLY A 58 -2.71 -17.24 -6.34
C GLY A 58 -4.18 -17.42 -6.66
N ASP A 59 -4.50 -17.43 -7.94
CA ASP A 59 -5.82 -17.39 -8.57
C ASP A 59 -6.41 -15.98 -8.76
N LYS A 60 -5.98 -15.31 -9.84
CA LYS A 60 -6.85 -14.87 -10.96
C LYS A 60 -6.08 -14.14 -12.06
N ASP A 61 -5.29 -14.91 -12.82
CA ASP A 61 -5.04 -14.63 -14.23
C ASP A 61 -6.32 -14.90 -15.04
N GLU A 62 -7.38 -14.07 -14.93
CA GLU A 62 -8.45 -14.17 -15.95
C GLU A 62 -9.30 -12.94 -16.29
N ASN A 63 -9.07 -11.74 -15.74
CA ASN A 63 -9.80 -10.56 -16.24
C ASN A 63 -8.94 -9.30 -16.34
N LEU A 64 -7.95 -9.37 -17.23
CA LEU A 64 -7.53 -8.20 -18.01
C LEU A 64 -8.67 -7.84 -18.99
N LEU A 65 -9.74 -7.21 -18.49
CA LEU A 65 -10.75 -6.61 -19.35
C LEU A 65 -10.72 -5.10 -19.21
N SER A 66 -10.41 -4.46 -20.34
CA SER A 66 -10.44 -3.02 -20.57
C SER A 66 -11.78 -2.42 -20.17
N LEU A 67 -11.75 -1.41 -19.30
CA LEU A 67 -12.83 -0.43 -19.23
C LEU A 67 -12.43 0.74 -20.13
N TRP A 68 -13.03 0.73 -21.31
CA TRP A 68 -13.32 1.94 -22.06
C TRP A 68 -14.29 2.79 -21.26
#